data_AF-A8XPW1-F1
#
_entry.id   AF-A8XPW1-F1
#
_cell.length_a   1.000
_cell.length_b   1.000
_cell.length_c   1.000
_cell.angle_alpha   90.00
_cell.angle_beta   90.00
_cell.angle_gamma   90.00
#
_symmetry.space_group_name_H-M   'P 1'
#
loop_
_entity.id
_entity.type
_entity.pdbx_description
1 polymer ?
#
loop_
_entity_poly.entity_id
_entity_poly.type
_entity_poly.pdbx_seq_one_letter_code
_entity_poly.pdbx_strand_id
1 'polypeptide(L)'
;MATPGSAMAKYLFRCVTHLRAQKKVTVTLQMLMDLNTPLALLEAFEIKKLVKMYREDKKHKELAQKVLLKIRAMKMEEMVNKKTSDAVTTFKIPRIPTHRIQKRVVA
;
A
#
# COMPACT_ATOMS: atom_id res chain seq x y z
N MET A 1 24.79 2.76 -4.72
CA MET A 1 23.77 3.78 -4.38
C MET A 1 22.62 3.09 -3.66
N ALA A 2 22.18 3.60 -2.50
CA ALA A 2 21.04 3.02 -1.77
C ALA A 2 19.74 3.49 -2.41
N THR A 3 18.90 2.58 -2.89
CA THR A 3 17.57 2.92 -3.40
C THR A 3 16.70 3.47 -2.25
N PRO A 4 15.83 4.46 -2.49
CA PRO A 4 14.98 5.05 -1.44
C PRO A 4 14.13 4.02 -0.68
N GLY A 5 13.71 2.94 -1.37
CA GLY A 5 13.01 1.81 -0.74
C GLY A 5 13.85 1.05 0.30
N SER A 6 15.17 0.95 0.12
CA SER A 6 16.06 0.27 1.07
C SER A 6 16.20 1.01 2.40
N ALA A 7 16.17 2.35 2.38
CA ALA A 7 16.25 3.15 3.60
C ALA A 7 14.97 2.99 4.43
N MET A 8 13.80 3.09 3.79
CA MET A 8 12.50 2.90 4.44
C MET A 8 12.36 1.48 5.02
N ALA A 9 12.79 0.45 4.29
CA ALA A 9 12.78 -0.93 4.77
C ALA A 9 13.65 -1.12 6.03
N LYS A 10 14.82 -0.49 6.11
CA LYS A 10 15.68 -0.52 7.31
C LYS A 10 14.99 0.13 8.51
N TYR A 11 14.33 1.28 8.32
CA TYR A 11 13.57 1.93 9.40
C TYR A 11 12.42 1.05 9.88
N LEU A 12 11.66 0.45 8.96
CA LEU A 12 10.58 -0.48 9.29
C LEU A 12 11.08 -1.72 10.03
N PHE A 13 12.20 -2.30 9.58
CA PHE A 13 12.84 -3.42 10.28
C PHE A 13 13.23 -3.04 11.73
N ARG A 14 13.76 -1.84 11.93
CA ARG A 14 14.05 -1.32 13.27
C ARG A 14 12.77 -1.15 14.10
N CYS A 15 11.68 -0.67 13.51
CA CYS A 15 10.39 -0.59 14.19
C CYS A 15 9.88 -1.97 14.62
N VAL A 16 9.95 -2.97 13.73
CA VAL A 16 9.54 -4.35 14.03
C VAL A 16 10.36 -4.92 15.18
N THR A 17 11.67 -4.76 15.15
CA THR A 17 12.56 -5.29 16.21
C THR A 17 12.28 -4.62 17.56
N HIS A 18 12.06 -3.31 17.60
CA HIS A 18 11.64 -2.60 18.80
C HIS A 18 10.27 -3.06 19.34
N LEU A 19 9.27 -3.21 18.45
CA LEU A 19 7.94 -3.70 18.82
C LEU A 19 7.94 -5.16 19.26
N ARG A 20 8.82 -6.01 18.75
CA ARG A 20 8.94 -7.41 19.22
C ARG A 20 9.67 -7.49 20.55
N ALA A 21 10.70 -6.68 20.74
CA ALA A 21 11.48 -6.63 21.97
C ALA A 21 10.79 -5.82 23.10
N GLN A 22 9.62 -5.22 22.84
CA GLN A 22 8.92 -4.31 23.75
C GLN A 22 9.80 -3.14 24.23
N LYS A 23 10.77 -2.71 23.40
CA LYS A 23 11.70 -1.62 23.72
C LYS A 23 11.32 -0.38 22.94
N LYS A 24 11.30 0.78 23.60
CA LYS A 24 11.02 2.09 22.98
C LYS A 24 9.71 2.08 22.16
N VAL A 25 8.67 1.43 22.68
CA VAL A 25 7.38 1.22 22.00
C VAL A 25 6.73 2.55 21.61
N THR A 26 6.66 3.51 22.53
CA THR A 26 6.07 4.84 22.27
C THR A 26 6.74 5.54 21.09
N VAL A 27 8.08 5.64 21.10
CA VAL A 27 8.86 6.26 20.03
C VAL A 27 8.65 5.54 18.71
N THR A 28 8.56 4.21 18.75
CA THR A 28 8.38 3.39 17.55
C THR A 28 6.99 3.57 16.95
N LEU A 29 5.94 3.62 17.79
CA LEU A 29 4.58 3.92 17.34
C LEU A 29 4.47 5.33 16.75
N GLN A 30 5.17 6.29 17.33
CA GLN A 30 5.23 7.66 16.81
C GLN A 30 5.97 7.73 15.47
N MET A 31 7.11 7.05 15.32
CA MET A 31 7.79 6.92 14.02
C MET A 31 6.89 6.32 12.94
N LEU A 32 6.07 5.32 13.27
CA LEU A 32 5.11 4.73 12.32
C LEU A 32 3.99 5.72 11.93
N MET A 33 3.66 6.68 12.79
CA MET A 33 2.75 7.77 12.47
C MET A 33 3.40 8.83 11.58
N ASP A 34 4.66 9.16 11.81
CA ASP A 34 5.35 10.24 11.10
C ASP A 34 5.83 9.79 9.70
N LEU A 35 6.17 8.52 9.55
CA LEU A 35 6.63 7.98 8.26
C LEU A 35 5.47 7.77 7.29
N ASN A 36 5.61 8.31 6.07
CA ASN A 36 4.76 7.97 4.93
C ASN A 36 5.26 6.67 4.29
N THR A 37 4.96 5.56 4.96
CA THR A 37 5.30 4.22 4.50
C THR A 37 4.23 3.67 3.55
N PRO A 38 4.60 3.16 2.37
CA PRO A 38 3.70 2.44 1.47
C PRO A 38 3.02 1.26 2.18
N LEU A 39 1.74 1.02 1.87
CA LEU A 39 0.96 -0.06 2.49
C LEU A 39 1.61 -1.43 2.26
N ALA A 40 2.16 -1.67 1.07
CA ALA A 40 2.85 -2.91 0.73
C ALA A 40 3.99 -3.26 1.71
N LEU A 41 4.76 -2.26 2.17
CA LEU A 41 5.83 -2.50 3.13
C LEU A 41 5.27 -2.74 4.54
N LEU A 42 4.22 -2.04 4.95
CA LEU A 42 3.58 -2.27 6.24
C LEU A 42 2.97 -3.67 6.34
N GLU A 43 2.43 -4.20 5.23
CA GLU A 43 1.93 -5.56 5.13
C GLU A 43 3.08 -6.59 5.13
N ALA A 44 4.14 -6.37 4.36
CA ALA A 44 5.31 -7.26 4.31
C ALA A 44 5.97 -7.46 5.68
N PHE A 45 6.00 -6.43 6.53
CA PHE A 45 6.57 -6.48 7.88
C PHE A 45 5.55 -6.84 8.98
N GLU A 46 4.32 -7.19 8.61
CA GLU A 46 3.21 -7.51 9.54
C GLU A 46 2.96 -6.45 10.63
N ILE A 47 3.23 -5.16 10.34
CA ILE A 47 3.18 -4.09 11.35
C ILE A 47 1.81 -4.01 12.02
N LYS A 48 0.74 -4.19 11.26
CA LYS A 48 -0.64 -4.19 11.77
C LYS A 48 -0.86 -5.24 12.88
N LYS A 49 -0.27 -6.43 12.72
CA LYS A 49 -0.40 -7.51 13.70
C LYS A 49 0.37 -7.18 14.98
N LEU A 50 1.58 -6.64 14.84
CA LEU A 50 2.41 -6.23 15.98
C LEU A 50 1.77 -5.10 16.78
N VAL A 51 1.27 -4.06 16.10
CA VAL A 51 0.64 -2.91 16.74
C VAL A 51 -0.67 -3.30 17.45
N LYS A 52 -1.41 -4.30 16.95
CA LYS A 52 -2.62 -4.80 17.61
C LYS A 52 -2.37 -5.32 19.03
N MET A 53 -1.21 -5.91 19.30
CA MET A 53 -0.86 -6.42 20.63
C MET A 53 -0.83 -5.29 21.67
N TYR A 54 -0.43 -4.09 21.25
CA TYR A 54 -0.35 -2.90 22.10
C TYR A 54 -1.68 -2.16 22.29
N ARG A 55 -2.79 -2.68 21.74
CA ARG A 55 -4.12 -2.11 21.93
C ARG A 55 -4.68 -2.36 23.32
N GLU A 56 -4.22 -3.44 23.96
CA GLU A 56 -4.64 -3.85 25.31
C GLU A 56 -3.76 -3.18 26.38
N ASP A 57 -2.57 -2.71 26.01
CA ASP A 57 -1.66 -1.98 26.90
C ASP A 57 -2.17 -0.57 27.22
N LYS A 58 -2.52 -0.33 28.49
CA LYS A 58 -3.00 0.99 28.97
C LYS A 58 -2.10 2.16 28.55
N LYS A 59 -0.77 1.97 28.52
CA LYS A 59 0.21 3.02 28.19
C LYS A 59 0.31 3.32 26.70
N HIS A 60 0.03 2.35 25.83
CA HIS A 60 0.30 2.44 24.39
C HIS A 60 -0.97 2.38 23.52
N LYS A 61 -2.12 2.09 24.14
CA LYS A 61 -3.43 1.91 23.50
C LYS A 61 -3.78 3.04 22.54
N GLU A 62 -3.67 4.30 22.97
CA GLU A 62 -4.07 5.44 22.15
C GLU A 62 -3.20 5.58 20.89
N LEU A 63 -1.88 5.48 21.04
CA LEU A 63 -0.94 5.55 19.92
C LEU A 63 -1.09 4.36 18.98
N ALA A 64 -1.23 3.15 19.53
CA ALA A 64 -1.47 1.96 18.74
C ALA A 64 -2.78 2.07 17.93
N GLN A 65 -3.84 2.61 18.55
CA GLN A 65 -5.10 2.84 17.86
C GLN A 65 -4.97 3.86 16.73
N LYS A 66 -4.26 4.97 16.94
CA LYS A 66 -3.99 5.96 15.89
C LYS A 66 -3.23 5.34 14.71
N VAL A 67 -2.20 4.54 14.97
CA VAL A 67 -1.45 3.83 13.91
C VAL A 67 -2.35 2.87 13.14
N LEU A 68 -3.19 2.09 13.83
CA LEU A 68 -4.13 1.17 13.17
C LEU A 68 -5.16 1.91 12.31
N LEU A 69 -5.65 3.07 12.75
CA LEU A 69 -6.55 3.91 11.98
C LEU A 69 -5.87 4.47 10.73
N LYS A 70 -4.63 4.94 10.84
CA LYS A 70 -3.83 5.38 9.69
C LYS A 70 -3.68 4.27 8.64
N ILE A 71 -3.33 3.05 9.07
CA ILE A 71 -3.21 1.89 8.18
C ILE A 71 -4.55 1.58 7.49
N ARG A 72 -5.66 1.71 8.21
CA ARG A 72 -7.01 1.49 7.66
C ARG A 72 -7.38 2.55 6.62
N ALA A 73 -7.06 3.82 6.89
CA ALA A 73 -7.28 4.92 5.95
C ALA A 73 -6.50 4.70 4.64
N MET A 74 -5.20 4.38 4.75
CA MET A 74 -4.36 4.07 3.58
C MET A 74 -4.92 2.89 2.76
N LYS A 75 -5.44 1.85 3.41
CA LYS A 75 -6.08 0.72 2.72
C LYS A 75 -7.36 1.11 1.98
N MET A 76 -8.17 1.98 2.56
CA MET A 76 -9.38 2.50 1.91
C MET A 76 -9.02 3.38 0.70
N GLU A 77 -8.01 4.25 0.83
CA GLU A 77 -7.52 5.09 -0.26
C GLU A 77 -7.00 4.26 -1.43
N GLU A 78 -6.19 3.22 -1.20
CA GLU A 78 -5.73 2.32 -2.27
C GLU A 78 -6.88 1.58 -2.97
N MET A 79 -7.92 1.17 -2.22
CA MET A 79 -9.10 0.52 -2.80
C MET A 79 -9.95 1.47 -3.64
N VAL A 80 -10.10 2.73 -3.22
CA VAL A 80 -10.81 3.75 -3.98
C VAL A 80 -10.06 4.09 -5.27
N ASN A 81 -8.73 4.23 -5.18
CA ASN A 81 -7.90 4.59 -6.33
C ASN A 81 -7.93 3.51 -7.43
N LYS A 82 -7.98 2.23 -7.04
CA LYS A 82 -8.16 1.11 -7.98
C LYS A 82 -9.53 1.12 -8.68
N LYS A 83 -10.60 1.51 -7.99
CA LYS A 83 -11.94 1.61 -8.58
C LYS A 83 -12.07 2.75 -9.59
N THR A 84 -11.34 3.84 -9.41
CA THR A 84 -11.33 4.96 -10.35
C THR A 84 -10.43 4.74 -11.57
N SER A 85 -9.40 3.88 -11.48
CA SER A 85 -8.55 3.56 -12.63
C SER A 85 -9.19 2.60 -13.64
N ASP A 86 -10.15 1.78 -13.24
CA ASP A 86 -10.89 0.88 -14.16
C ASP A 86 -11.96 1.59 -15.01
N ALA A 87 -12.29 2.85 -14.70
CA ALA A 87 -13.35 3.59 -15.39
C ALA A 87 -12.89 4.33 -16.66
N VAL A 88 -11.58 4.34 -17.00
CA VAL A 88 -11.02 5.19 -18.07
C VAL A 88 -10.36 4.38 -19.21
N THR A 89 -10.90 3.22 -19.56
CA THR A 89 -10.53 2.54 -20.81
C THR A 89 -11.75 2.08 -21.59
N THR A 90 -12.61 3.04 -21.95
CA THR A 90 -13.52 2.88 -23.10
C THR A 90 -13.06 3.78 -24.25
N PHE A 91 -11.80 3.63 -24.68
CA PHE A 91 -11.41 4.10 -26.02
C PHE A 91 -11.93 3.05 -27.02
N LYS A 92 -13.15 3.27 -27.53
CA LYS A 92 -13.68 2.55 -28.68
C LYS A 92 -12.79 2.86 -29.88
N ILE A 93 -11.84 1.98 -30.18
CA ILE A 93 -11.10 2.01 -31.44
C ILE A 93 -12.13 1.77 -32.56
N PRO A 94 -12.36 2.72 -33.49
CA PRO A 94 -13.28 2.51 -34.60
C PRO A 94 -12.75 1.34 -35.45
N ARG A 95 -13.52 0.26 -35.55
CA ARG A 95 -13.23 -0.85 -36.47
C ARG A 95 -13.36 -0.33 -37.89
N ILE A 96 -12.24 -0.19 -38.60
CA ILE A 96 -12.23 0.08 -40.04
C ILE A 96 -12.80 -1.17 -40.73
N PRO A 97 -13.91 -1.08 -41.48
CA PRO A 97 -14.42 -2.23 -42.22
C PRO A 97 -13.51 -2.49 -43.42
N THR A 98 -12.76 -3.60 -43.38
CA THR A 98 -12.04 -4.12 -44.55
C THR A 98 -13.05 -4.63 -45.57
N HIS A 99 -13.47 -3.78 -46.50
CA HIS A 99 -14.14 -4.21 -47.71
C HIS A 99 -13.16 -5.05 -48.55
N ARG A 100 -13.41 -6.37 -48.62
CA ARG A 100 -12.78 -7.29 -49.56
C ARG A 100 -13.11 -6.79 -50.97
N ILE A 101 -12.13 -6.19 -51.64
CA ILE A 101 -12.20 -5.88 -53.06
C ILE A 101 -12.21 -7.22 -53.81
N GLN A 102 -13.37 -7.58 -54.37
CA GLN A 102 -13.48 -8.67 -55.34
C GLN A 102 -12.73 -8.27 -56.60
N LYS A 103 -11.56 -8.86 -56.85
CA LYS A 103 -11.00 -8.90 -58.20
C LYS A 103 -11.42 -10.20 -58.86
N ARG A 104 -12.44 -10.12 -59.71
CA ARG A 104 -12.58 -11.00 -60.87
C ARG A 104 -11.28 -10.89 -61.68
N VAL A 105 -10.60 -12.00 -61.88
CA VAL A 105 -9.68 -12.15 -63.01
C VAL A 105 -10.14 -13.38 -63.76
N VAL A 106 -10.68 -13.10 -64.95
CA VAL A 106 -11.00 -14.07 -65.99
C VAL A 106 -9.68 -14.42 -66.67
N ALA A 107 -9.38 -15.71 -66.78
CA ALA A 107 -8.52 -16.28 -67.81
C ALA A 107 -8.93 -17.74 -67.99
#